data_AF-A0A3B3Z817-F1
#
_entry.id   AF-A0A3B3Z817-F1
#
_cell.length_a   1.000
_cell.length_b   1.000
_cell.length_c   1.000
_cell.angle_alpha   90.00
_cell.angle_beta   90.00
_cell.angle_gamma   90.00
#
_symmetry.space_group_name_H-M   'P 1'
#
loop_
_entity.id
_entity.type
_entity.pdbx_description
1 polymer ?
#
loop_
_entity_poly.entity_id
_entity_poly.type
_entity_poly.pdbx_seq_one_letter_code
_entity_poly.pdbx_strand_id
1 'polypeptide(L)'
;MEAGATPLRCFRDCHPVEKFVDDGVETVTSVEQKKVERSIEEVINVYKQIHNLPEPTLLREQHYQYLKKGLRHLSDAYECLDASRPWLCFWILHSLELLEEPIPSTQLVPFVFGPNISVYVEM
;
A
#
# COMPACT_ATOMS: atom_id res chain seq x y z
N MET A 1 12.92 -30.65 10.57
CA MET A 1 11.65 -30.50 11.30
C MET A 1 10.96 -29.29 10.69
N GLU A 2 10.08 -29.49 9.70
CA GLU A 2 9.37 -28.38 9.07
C GLU A 2 8.47 -27.72 10.11
N ALA A 3 8.71 -26.43 10.38
CA ALA A 3 7.75 -25.62 11.12
C ALA A 3 6.52 -25.46 10.23
N GLY A 4 5.45 -26.18 10.53
CA GLY A 4 4.18 -26.04 9.79
C GLY A 4 3.76 -24.57 9.79
N ALA A 5 3.44 -24.04 8.60
CA ALA A 5 3.01 -22.65 8.45
C ALA A 5 1.83 -22.36 9.38
N THR A 6 1.99 -21.39 10.27
CA THR A 6 0.90 -21.00 11.19
C THR A 6 -0.18 -20.30 10.37
N PRO A 7 -1.47 -20.66 10.53
CA PRO A 7 -2.54 -20.02 9.78
C PRO A 7 -2.62 -18.52 10.08
N LEU A 8 -2.99 -17.73 9.07
CA LEU A 8 -3.21 -16.29 9.23
C LEU A 8 -4.22 -16.03 10.35
N ARG A 9 -3.97 -14.99 11.16
CA ARG A 9 -4.83 -14.63 12.31
C ARG A 9 -6.30 -14.52 11.92
N CYS A 10 -6.58 -13.93 10.76
CA CYS A 10 -7.91 -13.71 10.24
C CYS A 10 -8.63 -14.99 9.77
N PHE A 11 -7.95 -16.13 9.66
CA PHE A 11 -8.56 -17.41 9.28
C PHE A 11 -8.98 -18.26 10.47
N ARG A 12 -8.60 -17.86 11.68
CA ARG A 12 -8.96 -18.57 12.92
C ARG A 12 -10.48 -18.53 13.10
N ASP A 13 -11.05 -19.63 13.56
CA ASP A 13 -12.50 -19.72 13.81
C ASP A 13 -13.00 -18.75 14.88
N CYS A 14 -12.10 -18.27 15.75
CA CYS A 14 -12.40 -17.24 16.73
C CYS A 14 -12.37 -15.81 16.17
N HIS A 15 -11.87 -15.57 14.95
CA HIS A 15 -11.77 -14.20 14.41
C HIS A 15 -13.09 -13.41 14.38
N PRO A 16 -14.28 -14.02 14.17
CA PRO A 16 -15.55 -13.30 14.21
C PRO A 16 -15.83 -12.58 15.54
N VAL A 17 -15.19 -12.96 16.66
CA VAL A 17 -15.36 -12.26 17.95
C VAL A 17 -14.71 -10.88 17.96
N GLU A 18 -13.81 -10.59 17.00
CA GLU A 18 -13.13 -9.30 16.86
C GLU A 18 -13.96 -8.28 16.06
N LYS A 19 -15.14 -8.66 15.56
CA LYS A 19 -16.03 -7.76 14.83
C LYS A 19 -16.62 -6.70 15.76
N PHE A 20 -16.86 -5.51 15.21
CA PHE A 20 -17.45 -4.42 15.95
C PHE A 20 -18.87 -4.75 16.42
N VAL A 21 -19.12 -4.50 17.70
CA VAL A 21 -20.43 -4.60 18.34
C VAL A 21 -20.90 -3.19 18.66
N ASP A 22 -22.11 -2.82 18.20
CA ASP A 22 -22.65 -1.48 18.38
C ASP A 22 -23.55 -1.34 19.63
N ASP A 23 -23.61 -2.38 20.47
CA ASP A 23 -24.39 -2.41 21.72
C ASP A 23 -25.88 -2.03 21.55
N GLY A 24 -26.42 -2.21 20.34
CA GLY A 24 -27.78 -1.81 19.98
C GLY A 24 -27.96 -0.30 19.77
N VAL A 25 -26.87 0.47 19.72
CA VAL A 25 -26.86 1.92 19.48
C VAL A 25 -26.23 2.21 18.11
N GLU A 26 -27.07 2.18 17.09
CA GLU A 26 -26.63 2.51 15.74
C GLU A 26 -26.36 4.02 15.59
N THR A 27 -25.21 4.33 14.98
CA THR A 27 -24.75 5.67 14.62
C THR A 27 -24.16 5.64 13.21
N VAL A 28 -23.91 6.81 12.63
CA VAL A 28 -23.22 6.89 11.32
C VAL A 28 -21.87 6.15 11.37
N THR A 29 -21.12 6.27 12.47
CA THR A 29 -19.84 5.57 12.65
C THR A 29 -20.01 4.05 12.68
N SER A 30 -21.00 3.52 13.40
CA SER A 30 -21.23 2.07 13.46
C SER A 30 -21.66 1.50 12.11
N VAL A 31 -22.49 2.25 11.37
CA VAL A 31 -22.95 1.84 10.03
C VAL A 31 -21.76 1.71 9.08
N GLU A 32 -20.89 2.73 9.03
CA GLU A 32 -19.71 2.69 8.15
C GLU A 32 -18.69 1.63 8.60
N GLN A 33 -18.47 1.44 9.91
CA GLN A 33 -17.61 0.37 10.41
C GLN A 33 -18.11 -1.01 9.98
N LYS A 34 -19.41 -1.30 10.19
CA LYS A 34 -20.03 -2.58 9.79
C LYS A 34 -19.97 -2.81 8.28
N LYS A 35 -20.08 -1.74 7.48
CA LYS A 35 -19.95 -1.79 6.02
C LYS A 35 -18.53 -2.18 5.59
N VAL A 36 -17.51 -1.58 6.21
CA VAL A 36 -16.10 -1.93 5.97
C VAL A 36 -15.84 -3.38 6.39
N GLU A 37 -16.27 -3.79 7.58
CA GLU A 37 -16.08 -5.17 8.07
C GLU A 37 -16.68 -6.21 7.12
N ARG A 38 -17.88 -5.96 6.60
CA ARG A 38 -18.52 -6.84 5.61
C ARG A 38 -17.70 -6.95 4.33
N SER A 39 -17.24 -5.83 3.78
CA SER A 39 -16.43 -5.83 2.56
C SER A 39 -15.09 -6.55 2.75
N ILE A 40 -14.43 -6.36 3.90
CA ILE A 40 -13.17 -7.04 4.21
C ILE A 40 -13.36 -8.53 4.47
N GLU A 41 -14.45 -8.93 5.13
CA GLU A 41 -14.80 -10.34 5.32
C GLU A 41 -14.99 -11.06 3.99
N GLU A 42 -15.63 -10.42 3.00
CA GLU A 42 -15.75 -10.97 1.65
C GLU A 42 -14.37 -11.21 1.01
N VAL A 43 -13.44 -10.24 1.10
CA VAL A 43 -12.07 -10.38 0.59
C VAL A 43 -11.32 -11.52 1.27
N ILE A 44 -11.40 -11.62 2.60
CA ILE A 44 -10.78 -12.68 3.40
C ILE A 44 -11.35 -14.06 3.01
N ASN A 45 -12.67 -14.15 2.84
CA ASN A 45 -13.34 -15.41 2.47
C ASN A 45 -12.95 -15.87 1.06
N VAL A 46 -12.89 -14.95 0.09
CA VAL A 46 -12.40 -15.26 -1.26
C VAL A 46 -10.97 -15.79 -1.20
N TYR A 47 -10.08 -15.14 -0.45
CA TYR A 47 -8.71 -15.62 -0.30
C TYR A 47 -8.68 -17.02 0.36
N LYS A 48 -9.42 -17.23 1.45
CA LYS A 48 -9.48 -18.52 2.17
C LYS A 48 -9.99 -19.66 1.28
N GLN A 49 -10.93 -19.40 0.36
CA GLN A 49 -11.46 -20.39 -0.57
C GLN A 49 -10.44 -20.77 -1.67
N ILE A 50 -9.67 -19.79 -2.17
CA ILE A 50 -8.70 -20.01 -3.24
C ILE A 50 -7.38 -20.57 -2.69
N HIS A 51 -7.01 -20.18 -1.47
CA HIS A 51 -5.71 -20.46 -0.86
C HIS A 51 -5.87 -21.14 0.50
N ASN A 52 -5.64 -22.46 0.55
CA ASN A 52 -5.71 -23.22 1.80
C ASN A 52 -4.51 -22.97 2.74
N LEU A 53 -3.35 -22.51 2.22
CA LEU A 53 -2.24 -21.80 2.91
C LEU A 53 -0.99 -21.67 2.01
N PRO A 54 -0.83 -20.52 1.35
CA PRO A 54 0.43 -19.78 1.42
C PRO A 54 0.18 -18.36 1.96
N GLU A 55 1.21 -17.73 2.50
CA GLU A 55 1.20 -16.32 2.87
C GLU A 55 0.88 -15.45 1.64
N PRO A 56 0.07 -14.38 1.77
CA PRO A 56 -0.26 -13.51 0.65
C PRO A 56 1.03 -12.98 0.02
N THR A 57 1.14 -13.15 -1.30
CA THR A 57 2.33 -12.76 -2.04
C THR A 57 2.24 -11.28 -2.42
N LEU A 58 3.25 -10.51 -2.05
CA LEU A 58 3.41 -9.14 -2.55
C LEU A 58 3.69 -9.16 -4.05
N LEU A 59 2.82 -8.54 -4.84
CA LEU A 59 2.93 -8.47 -6.31
C LEU A 59 3.96 -7.42 -6.75
N ARG A 60 5.23 -7.60 -6.35
CA ARG A 60 6.33 -6.63 -6.51
C ARG A 60 6.42 -6.06 -7.93
N GLU A 61 6.39 -6.92 -8.96
CA GLU A 61 6.47 -6.49 -10.36
C GLU A 61 5.31 -5.59 -10.79
N GLN A 62 4.08 -5.88 -10.34
CA GLN A 62 2.93 -5.05 -10.69
C GLN A 62 3.02 -3.67 -10.05
N HIS A 63 3.46 -3.61 -8.77
CA HIS A 63 3.74 -2.35 -8.09
C HIS A 63 4.87 -1.58 -8.77
N TYR A 64 5.96 -2.25 -9.15
CA TYR A 64 7.07 -1.65 -9.88
C TYR A 64 6.59 -0.97 -11.19
N GLN A 65 5.84 -1.69 -12.03
CA GLN A 65 5.33 -1.14 -13.29
C GLN A 65 4.40 0.06 -13.07
N TYR A 66 3.55 0.01 -12.04
CA TYR A 66 2.69 1.13 -11.66
C TYR A 66 3.50 2.36 -11.26
N LEU A 67 4.49 2.20 -10.39
CA LEU A 67 5.35 3.27 -9.88
C LEU A 67 6.21 3.88 -11.00
N LYS A 68 6.79 3.03 -11.85
CA LYS A 68 7.61 3.45 -13.01
C LYS A 68 6.80 4.28 -14.00
N LYS A 69 5.54 3.93 -14.22
CA LYS A 69 4.62 4.73 -15.04
C LYS A 69 4.33 6.07 -14.38
N GLY A 70 3.98 6.06 -13.09
CA GLY A 70 3.67 7.27 -12.32
C GLY A 70 4.82 8.27 -12.22
N LEU A 71 6.07 7.79 -12.24
CA LEU A 71 7.26 8.65 -12.21
C LEU A 71 7.42 9.47 -13.51
N ARG A 72 6.87 8.99 -14.62
CA ARG A 72 6.98 9.66 -15.94
C ARG A 72 5.77 10.51 -16.27
N HIS A 73 4.58 9.99 -16.01
CA HIS A 73 3.33 10.65 -16.37
C HIS A 73 2.20 10.22 -15.44
N LEU A 74 1.45 11.22 -14.98
CA LEU A 74 0.23 11.05 -14.20
C LEU A 74 -0.94 11.60 -15.02
N SER A 75 -2.10 10.95 -14.94
CA SER A 75 -3.32 11.42 -15.59
C SER A 75 -3.87 12.69 -14.91
N ASP A 76 -4.82 13.33 -15.57
CA ASP A 76 -5.62 14.45 -15.05
C ASP A 76 -6.26 14.19 -13.67
N ALA A 77 -6.54 12.93 -13.33
CA ALA A 77 -6.98 12.53 -11.99
C ALA A 77 -6.06 12.99 -10.84
N TYR A 78 -4.79 13.32 -11.12
CA TYR A 78 -3.83 13.84 -10.15
C TYR A 78 -3.74 15.37 -10.10
N GLU A 79 -4.62 16.10 -10.81
CA GLU A 79 -4.63 17.57 -10.81
C GLU A 79 -4.82 18.15 -9.40
N CYS A 80 -5.61 17.50 -8.55
CA CYS A 80 -5.78 17.91 -7.14
C CYS A 80 -4.48 17.83 -6.31
N LEU A 81 -3.43 17.19 -6.84
CA LEU A 81 -2.12 17.03 -6.23
C LEU A 81 -1.03 17.83 -6.96
N ASP A 82 -1.35 18.76 -7.86
CA ASP A 82 -0.35 19.53 -8.63
C ASP A 82 0.58 20.36 -7.70
N ALA A 83 0.02 20.97 -6.65
CA ALA A 83 0.81 21.65 -5.62
C ALA A 83 1.63 20.71 -4.72
N SER A 84 1.39 19.40 -4.82
CA SER A 84 2.01 18.33 -4.03
C SER A 84 2.91 17.42 -4.87
N ARG A 85 3.36 17.86 -6.05
CA ARG A 85 4.28 17.09 -6.90
C ARG A 85 5.55 16.59 -6.19
N PRO A 86 6.20 17.35 -5.28
CA PRO A 86 7.31 16.82 -4.49
C PRO A 86 6.93 15.61 -3.62
N TRP A 87 5.71 15.59 -3.07
CA TRP A 87 5.19 14.44 -2.32
C TRP A 87 4.98 13.22 -3.22
N LEU A 88 4.45 13.42 -4.43
CA LEU A 88 4.31 12.34 -5.41
C LEU A 88 5.67 11.74 -5.78
N CYS A 89 6.70 12.57 -6.00
CA CYS A 89 8.06 12.09 -6.21
C CYS A 89 8.56 11.26 -5.01
N PHE A 90 8.41 11.78 -3.79
CA PHE A 90 8.82 11.07 -2.57
C PHE A 90 8.10 9.73 -2.43
N TRP A 91 6.77 9.69 -2.52
CA TRP A 91 6.00 8.46 -2.37
C TRP A 91 6.38 7.41 -3.42
N ILE A 92 6.63 7.82 -4.66
CA ILE A 92 7.01 6.89 -5.72
C ILE A 92 8.44 6.36 -5.51
N LEU A 93 9.41 7.24 -5.28
CA LEU A 93 10.82 6.85 -5.11
C LEU A 93 11.02 6.01 -3.85
N HIS A 94 10.40 6.39 -2.74
CA HIS A 94 10.46 5.62 -1.50
C HIS A 94 9.77 4.26 -1.64
N SER A 95 8.66 4.17 -2.38
CA SER A 95 8.03 2.87 -2.66
C SER A 95 8.93 1.96 -3.50
N LEU A 96 9.68 2.52 -4.47
CA LEU A 96 10.67 1.76 -5.25
C LEU A 96 11.84 1.28 -4.38
N GLU A 97 12.32 2.13 -3.48
CA GLU A 97 13.34 1.77 -2.49
C GLU A 97 12.89 0.60 -1.60
N LEU A 98 11.65 0.64 -1.07
CA LEU A 98 11.08 -0.46 -0.29
C LEU A 98 10.91 -1.76 -1.11
N LEU A 99 10.75 -1.65 -2.43
CA LEU A 99 10.72 -2.79 -3.34
C LEU A 99 12.12 -3.27 -3.75
N GLU A 100 13.18 -2.62 -3.29
CA GLU A 100 14.59 -2.86 -3.67
C GLU A 100 14.83 -2.68 -5.17
N GLU A 101 14.03 -1.83 -5.83
CA GLU A 101 14.13 -1.57 -7.26
C GLU A 101 15.13 -0.44 -7.54
N PRO A 102 16.11 -0.65 -8.44
CA PRO A 102 17.11 0.36 -8.72
C PRO A 102 16.47 1.58 -9.40
N ILE A 103 16.78 2.77 -8.89
CA ILE A 103 16.40 4.03 -9.50
C ILE A 103 17.50 4.40 -10.52
N PRO A 104 17.21 4.45 -11.83
CA PRO A 104 18.21 4.84 -12.82
C PRO A 104 18.72 6.24 -12.52
N SER A 105 20.04 6.43 -12.48
CA SER A 105 20.68 7.72 -12.24
C SER A 105 20.24 8.81 -13.25
N THR A 106 19.76 8.41 -14.43
CA THR A 106 19.19 9.30 -15.46
C THR A 106 17.79 9.83 -15.14
N GLN A 107 17.09 9.28 -14.13
CA GLN A 107 15.77 9.76 -13.68
C GLN A 107 15.83 10.66 -12.44
N LEU A 108 17.03 10.83 -11.87
CA LEU A 108 17.30 11.94 -10.97
C LEU A 108 17.30 13.19 -11.83
N VAL A 109 16.18 13.92 -11.84
CA VAL A 109 16.21 15.31 -12.26
C VAL A 109 17.33 15.97 -11.46
N PRO A 110 18.35 16.57 -12.08
CA PRO A 110 19.30 17.36 -11.33
C PRO A 110 18.45 18.41 -10.61
N PHE A 111 18.40 18.31 -9.29
CA PHE A 111 17.83 19.36 -8.46
C PHE A 111 18.84 20.51 -8.58
N VAL A 112 18.72 21.29 -9.65
CA VAL A 112 19.47 22.52 -9.84
C VAL A 112 18.87 23.50 -8.83
N PHE A 113 19.31 23.40 -7.57
CA PHE A 113 19.34 24.60 -6.75
C PHE A 113 20.20 25.59 -7.52
N GLY A 114 19.67 26.80 -7.72
CA GLY A 114 20.42 27.90 -8.32
C GLY A 114 21.82 28.05 -7.70
N PRO A 115 22.68 28.87 -8.31
CA PRO A 115 24.12 28.63 -8.45
C PRO A 115 25.01 28.45 -7.21
N ASN A 116 24.53 28.27 -5.97
CA ASN A 116 25.39 28.27 -4.78
C ASN A 116 24.91 27.51 -3.54
N ILE A 117 24.19 26.38 -3.62
CA ILE A 117 24.03 25.51 -2.44
C ILE A 117 24.12 24.02 -2.83
N SER A 118 25.24 23.39 -2.46
CA SER A 118 25.40 21.93 -2.50
C SER A 118 25.06 21.39 -1.11
N VAL A 119 23.88 20.80 -0.95
CA VAL A 119 23.56 19.98 0.23
C VAL A 119 23.70 18.53 -0.23
N TYR A 120 24.75 17.86 0.22
CA TYR A 120 24.87 16.42 0.08
C TYR A 120 23.90 15.77 1.07
N VAL A 121 22.90 15.05 0.57
CA VAL A 121 22.24 14.02 1.36
C VAL A 121 23.06 12.76 1.13
N GLU A 122 24.01 12.49 2.03
CA GLU A 122 24.59 11.16 2.18
C GLU A 122 23.51 10.24 2.78
N MET A 123 23.33 9.07 2.18
CA MET A 123 22.75 7.90 2.87
C MET A 123 23.79 7.29 3.80
#